data_AF-A0A7G2DVA0-F1
#
_entry.id   AF-A0A7G2DVA0-F1
#
_cell.length_a   1.000
_cell.length_b   1.000
_cell.length_c   1.000
_cell.angle_alpha   90.00
_cell.angle_beta   90.00
_cell.angle_gamma   90.00
#
_symmetry.space_group_name_H-M   'P 1'
#
loop_
_entity.id
_entity.type
_entity.pdbx_description
1 polymer ?
#
loop_
_entity_poly.entity_id
_entity_poly.type
_entity_poly.pdbx_seq_one_letter_code
_entity_poly.pdbx_strand_id
1 'polypeptide(L)'
;MSEGDSIFVYKGDKPKPTKIDAKAYIKAVKDHFHNDRKKYEDFLAIMKDFKVRKISRADCITAVKELLNGDQDLVSGFNVFLPDWLEI
;
A
#
# COMPACT_ATOMS: atom_id res chain seq x y z
N MET A 1 -2.30 -27.85 -37.78
CA MET A 1 -3.54 -27.76 -36.99
C MET A 1 -3.21 -26.90 -35.79
N SER A 2 -3.95 -25.81 -35.64
CA SER A 2 -3.77 -24.80 -34.61
C SER A 2 -4.54 -25.20 -33.36
N GLU A 3 -3.95 -24.99 -32.18
CA GLU A 3 -4.57 -24.80 -30.86
C GLU A 3 -3.37 -24.41 -29.96
N GLY A 4 -3.15 -23.17 -29.53
CA GLY A 4 -4.15 -22.19 -29.14
C GLY A 4 -4.57 -22.41 -27.69
N ASP A 5 -3.63 -22.63 -26.76
CA ASP A 5 -3.87 -22.30 -25.35
C ASP A 5 -2.58 -22.32 -24.53
N SER A 6 -2.11 -21.14 -24.15
CA SER A 6 -1.33 -20.87 -22.93
C SER A 6 -1.25 -19.35 -22.73
N ILE A 7 -2.42 -18.71 -22.66
CA ILE A 7 -2.58 -17.26 -22.41
C ILE A 7 -2.53 -16.92 -20.91
N PHE A 8 -1.96 -17.81 -20.11
CA PHE A 8 -1.73 -17.58 -18.69
C PHE A 8 -0.34 -18.10 -18.36
N VAL A 9 0.67 -17.29 -18.68
CA VAL A 9 1.85 -17.26 -17.80
C VAL A 9 1.27 -17.08 -16.40
N TYR A 10 1.37 -18.12 -15.57
CA TYR A 10 1.02 -18.05 -14.17
C TYR A 10 1.73 -16.82 -13.60
N LYS A 11 0.96 -15.74 -13.39
CA LYS A 11 1.42 -14.49 -12.78
C LYS A 11 1.53 -14.76 -11.28
N GLY A 12 2.49 -15.62 -10.94
CA GLY A 12 2.73 -16.16 -9.62
C GLY A 12 3.58 -15.20 -8.81
N ASP A 13 2.99 -14.75 -7.71
CA ASP A 13 3.65 -14.21 -6.52
C ASP A 13 4.54 -12.99 -6.77
N LYS A 14 3.93 -11.79 -6.78
CA LYS A 14 4.64 -10.65 -6.18
C LYS A 14 5.15 -11.13 -4.81
N PRO A 15 6.46 -11.06 -4.53
CA PRO A 15 6.98 -11.51 -3.25
C PRO A 15 6.19 -10.82 -2.16
N LYS A 16 5.54 -11.60 -1.30
CA LYS A 16 4.70 -11.06 -0.24
C LYS A 16 5.57 -10.11 0.58
N PRO A 17 5.16 -8.85 0.75
CA PRO A 17 5.97 -7.89 1.46
C PRO A 17 6.28 -8.42 2.86
N THR A 18 7.55 -8.38 3.20
CA THR A 18 8.03 -8.83 4.50
C THR A 18 7.84 -7.74 5.54
N LYS A 19 8.03 -8.09 6.82
CA LYS A 19 8.08 -7.09 7.90
C LYS A 19 9.20 -6.06 7.70
N ILE A 20 10.24 -6.41 6.94
CA ILE A 20 11.36 -5.50 6.63
C ILE A 20 10.89 -4.46 5.62
N ASP A 21 10.19 -4.88 4.57
CA ASP A 21 9.64 -3.98 3.54
C ASP A 21 8.63 -3.00 4.14
N ALA A 22 7.77 -3.49 5.05
CA ALA A 22 6.83 -2.63 5.77
C ALA A 22 7.54 -1.55 6.61
N LYS A 23 8.63 -1.91 7.31
CA LYS A 23 9.43 -0.94 8.08
C LYS A 23 10.13 0.07 7.17
N ALA A 24 10.66 -0.38 6.03
CA ALA A 24 11.28 0.50 5.04
C ALA A 24 10.27 1.49 4.47
N TYR A 25 9.06 1.04 4.14
CA TYR A 25 7.98 1.90 3.66
C TYR A 25 7.56 2.95 4.69
N ILE A 26 7.37 2.56 5.96
CA ILE A 26 7.06 3.51 7.04
C ILE A 26 8.18 4.55 7.20
N LYS A 27 9.45 4.16 7.04
CA LYS A 27 10.58 5.09 7.04
C LYS A 27 10.51 6.05 5.84
N ALA A 28 10.19 5.56 4.65
CA ALA A 28 10.04 6.41 3.46
C ALA A 28 8.93 7.45 3.65
N VAL A 29 7.76 7.05 4.18
CA VAL A 29 6.66 7.98 4.52
C VAL A 29 7.12 9.03 5.53
N LYS A 30 7.89 8.63 6.55
CA LYS A 30 8.44 9.55 7.56
C LYS A 30 9.45 10.54 6.96
N ASP A 31 10.36 10.05 6.12
CA ASP A 31 11.39 10.87 5.49
C ASP A 31 10.76 11.84 4.47
N HIS A 32 9.72 11.41 3.75
CA HIS A 32 8.97 12.26 2.81
C HIS A 32 8.22 13.38 3.55
N PHE A 33 7.49 13.03 4.60
CA PHE A 33 6.77 13.99 5.45
C PHE A 33 7.62 14.56 6.59
N HIS A 34 8.95 14.59 6.47
CA HIS A 34 9.83 15.11 7.53
C HIS A 34 9.51 16.57 7.89
N ASN A 35 9.07 17.36 6.92
CA ASN A 35 8.69 18.76 7.10
C ASN A 35 7.20 18.94 7.46
N ASP A 36 6.39 17.88 7.34
CA ASP A 36 4.96 17.86 7.66
C ASP A 36 4.64 16.70 8.61
N ARG A 37 5.05 16.88 9.87
CA ARG A 37 4.87 15.87 10.92
C ARG A 37 3.42 15.44 11.10
N LYS A 38 2.46 16.32 10.81
CA LYS A 38 1.04 16.04 10.95
C LYS A 38 0.61 14.94 9.97
N LYS A 39 1.07 14.98 8.71
CA LYS A 39 0.76 13.91 7.74
C LYS A 39 1.31 12.55 8.17
N TYR A 40 2.52 12.52 8.73
CA TYR A 40 3.07 11.27 9.27
C TYR A 40 2.26 10.76 10.48
N GLU A 41 1.84 11.64 11.38
CA GLU A 41 0.97 11.28 12.51
C GLU A 41 -0.41 10.78 12.04
N ASP A 42 -1.01 11.41 11.03
CA ASP A 42 -2.27 11.00 10.41
C ASP A 42 -2.15 9.59 9.77
N PHE A 43 -1.03 9.30 9.09
CA PHE A 43 -0.76 7.95 8.55
C PHE A 43 -0.72 6.88 9.65
N LEU A 44 -0.03 7.16 10.75
CA LEU A 44 0.03 6.23 11.90
C LEU A 44 -1.33 6.06 12.56
N ALA A 45 -2.15 7.11 12.62
CA ALA A 45 -3.50 7.04 13.15
C ALA A 45 -4.38 6.09 12.31
N ILE A 46 -4.33 6.19 10.98
CA ILE A 46 -5.05 5.29 10.07
C ILE A 46 -4.62 3.82 10.29
N MET A 47 -3.31 3.56 10.36
CA MET A 47 -2.78 2.21 10.58
C MET A 47 -3.19 1.65 11.95
N LYS A 48 -3.23 2.49 12.98
CA LYS A 48 -3.69 2.09 14.32
C LYS A 48 -5.17 1.78 14.33
N ASP A 49 -6.00 2.63 13.72
CA ASP A 49 -7.44 2.46 13.61
C ASP A 49 -7.79 1.18 12.82
N PHE A 50 -7.04 0.87 11.77
CA PHE A 50 -7.16 -0.39 11.05
C PHE A 50 -6.78 -1.60 11.94
N LYS A 51 -5.69 -1.50 12.71
CA LYS A 51 -5.23 -2.57 13.61
C LYS A 51 -6.22 -2.89 14.72
N VAL A 52 -6.89 -1.88 15.29
CA VAL A 52 -7.93 -2.06 16.31
C VAL A 52 -9.32 -2.35 15.71
N ARG A 53 -9.42 -2.56 14.39
CA ARG A 53 -10.67 -2.78 13.63
C ARG A 53 -11.72 -1.67 13.82
N LYS A 54 -11.27 -0.43 14.06
CA LYS A 54 -12.15 0.74 14.12
C LYS A 54 -12.58 1.21 12.74
N ILE A 55 -11.75 0.99 11.72
CA ILE A 55 -12.06 1.26 10.31
C ILE A 55 -11.95 -0.02 9.48
N SER A 56 -12.74 -0.11 8.40
CA SER A 56 -12.70 -1.25 7.50
C SER A 56 -11.50 -1.19 6.55
N ARG A 57 -11.22 -2.29 5.84
CA ARG A 57 -10.17 -2.33 4.80
C ARG A 57 -10.38 -1.25 3.74
N ALA A 58 -11.63 -1.07 3.29
CA ALA A 58 -11.99 -0.04 2.30
C ALA A 58 -11.71 1.37 2.83
N ASP A 59 -12.13 1.67 4.07
CA ASP A 59 -11.90 2.97 4.70
C ASP A 59 -10.41 3.27 4.90
N CYS A 60 -9.63 2.26 5.31
CA CYS A 60 -8.18 2.37 5.43
C CYS A 60 -7.53 2.73 4.08
N ILE A 61 -7.94 2.04 3.02
CA ILE A 61 -7.48 2.30 1.65
C ILE A 61 -7.80 3.74 1.22
N THR A 62 -9.06 4.17 1.38
CA THR A 62 -9.49 5.52 1.01
C THR A 62 -8.71 6.58 1.78
N ALA A 63 -8.56 6.40 3.10
CA ALA A 63 -7.83 7.35 3.93
C ALA A 63 -6.33 7.42 3.57
N VAL A 64 -5.68 6.28 3.29
CA VAL A 64 -4.28 6.27 2.83
C VAL A 64 -4.16 6.95 1.46
N LYS A 65 -5.08 6.68 0.54
CA LYS A 65 -5.10 7.31 -0.78
C LYS A 65 -5.22 8.83 -0.70
N GLU A 66 -6.13 9.33 0.14
CA GLU A 66 -6.32 10.77 0.34
C GLU A 66 -5.10 11.42 1.01
N LEU A 67 -4.51 10.74 2.01
CA LEU A 67 -3.34 11.26 2.72
C LEU A 67 -2.11 11.36 1.82
N LEU A 68 -1.92 10.38 0.95
CA LEU A 68 -0.82 10.30 -0.03
C LEU A 68 -1.19 10.95 -1.37
N ASN A 69 -2.30 11.68 -1.44
CA ASN A 69 -2.73 12.30 -2.68
C ASN A 69 -1.70 13.34 -3.14
N GLY A 70 -1.21 13.16 -4.37
CA GLY A 70 -0.11 13.94 -4.94
C GLY A 70 1.28 13.32 -4.77
N ASP A 71 1.42 12.28 -3.94
CA ASP A 71 2.68 11.58 -3.66
C ASP A 71 2.71 10.21 -4.35
N GLN A 72 2.87 10.19 -5.68
CA GLN A 72 2.78 8.98 -6.50
C GLN A 72 3.76 7.87 -6.08
N ASP A 73 4.95 8.23 -5.60
CA ASP A 73 5.95 7.27 -5.12
C ASP A 73 5.47 6.51 -3.87
N LEU A 74 4.82 7.23 -2.94
CA LEU A 74 4.27 6.62 -1.73
C LEU A 74 3.05 5.76 -2.05
N VAL A 75 2.16 6.23 -2.93
CA VAL A 75 1.01 5.45 -3.41
C VAL A 75 1.46 4.14 -4.06
N SER A 76 2.46 4.20 -4.95
CA SER A 76 3.03 3.02 -5.60
C SER A 76 3.64 2.06 -4.56
N GLY A 77 4.36 2.59 -3.58
CA GLY A 77 4.91 1.80 -2.47
C GLY A 77 3.81 1.11 -1.65
N PHE A 78 2.68 1.77 -1.41
CA PHE A 78 1.54 1.17 -0.71
C PHE A 78 0.88 0.05 -1.52
N ASN A 79 0.75 0.21 -2.84
CA ASN A 79 0.16 -0.79 -3.74
C ASN A 79 0.92 -2.13 -3.73
N VAL A 80 2.21 -2.14 -3.35
CA VAL A 80 2.99 -3.37 -3.15
C VAL A 80 2.47 -4.20 -1.97
N PHE A 81 1.86 -3.56 -0.97
CA PHE A 81 1.27 -4.22 0.20
C PHE A 81 -0.17 -4.70 -0.02
N LEU A 82 -0.76 -4.38 -1.18
CA LEU A 82 -2.10 -4.79 -1.55
C LEU A 82 -2.07 -6.00 -2.49
N PRO A 83 -3.13 -6.83 -2.50
CA PRO A 83 -3.28 -7.86 -3.51
C PRO A 83 -3.33 -7.26 -4.92
N ASP A 84 -2.93 -8.02 -5.93
CA ASP A 84 -2.88 -7.55 -7.33
C ASP A 84 -4.22 -7.09 -7.92
N TRP A 85 -5.34 -7.50 -7.33
CA TRP A 85 -6.69 -7.08 -7.73
C TRP A 85 -7.15 -5.79 -7.03
N LEU A 86 -6.29 -5.16 -6.23
CA LEU A 86 -6.64 -4.01 -5.40
C LEU A 86 -5.51 -2.97 -5.42
N GLU A 87 -5.69 -1.91 -6.20
CA GLU A 87 -4.77 -0.78 -6.30
C GLU A 87 -5.49 0.52 -5.92
N ILE A 88 -4.75 1.46 -5.34
CA ILE A 88 -5.28 2.73 -4.82
C ILE A 88 -4.70 3.92 -5.55
#